data_AF-A0A480ACF7-F1
#
_entry.id   AF-A0A480ACF7-F1
#
_cell.length_a   1.000
_cell.length_b   1.000
_cell.length_c   1.000
_cell.angle_alpha   90.00
_cell.angle_beta   90.00
_cell.angle_gamma   90.00
#
_symmetry.space_group_name_H-M   'P 1'
#
loop_
_entity.id
_entity.type
_entity.pdbx_description
1 polymer ?
#
loop_
_entity_poly.entity_id
_entity_poly.type
_entity_poly.pdbx_seq_one_letter_code
_entity_poly.pdbx_strand_id
1 'polypeptide(L)'
;MEFCLNQTILIYAILKLNSINIFLWKAANYHIPRKNTNILVIFKAISSVILLLNSYTMPAKDIYHNEVKNALIKDGWTITDDPYFIKYEDAELYADLAAEKPIAAERQGQKIVVEIKSFVGKSLMYDFHSALGQYIVYRKLIQLTQPEYKLYLAIDDVVYDKFFQRQSVQAVIQENHLLLIVVNTKKEEIQKWIN
;
A
#
# COMPACT_ATOMS: atom_id res chain seq x y z
N MET A 1 -7.41 10.85 -28.35
CA MET A 1 -8.79 10.36 -28.13
C MET A 1 -8.82 8.95 -27.54
N GLU A 2 -7.90 8.61 -26.62
CA GLU A 2 -7.83 7.28 -25.97
C GLU A 2 -8.08 7.32 -24.45
N PHE A 3 -8.13 8.51 -23.84
CA PHE A 3 -8.34 8.65 -22.39
C PHE A 3 -9.80 8.52 -21.94
N CYS A 4 -10.79 8.63 -22.85
CA CYS A 4 -12.22 8.59 -22.50
C CYS A 4 -12.81 7.17 -22.47
N LEU A 5 -12.19 6.21 -23.17
CA LEU A 5 -12.66 4.82 -23.26
C LEU A 5 -12.41 4.05 -21.96
N ASN A 6 -11.33 4.35 -21.23
CA ASN A 6 -10.94 3.59 -20.04
C ASN A 6 -11.79 3.91 -18.79
N GLN A 7 -12.23 5.16 -18.63
CA GLN A 7 -13.15 5.52 -17.53
C GLN A 7 -14.55 4.93 -17.75
N THR A 8 -15.00 4.85 -19.01
CA THR A 8 -16.32 4.29 -19.34
C THR A 8 -16.38 2.79 -19.04
N ILE A 9 -15.33 2.03 -19.35
CA ILE A 9 -15.24 0.59 -19.07
C ILE A 9 -15.17 0.32 -17.55
N LEU A 10 -14.42 1.14 -16.81
CA LEU A 10 -14.30 1.00 -15.35
C LEU A 10 -15.63 1.34 -14.63
N ILE A 11 -16.33 2.39 -15.05
CA ILE A 11 -17.65 2.74 -14.54
C ILE A 11 -18.67 1.64 -14.88
N TYR A 12 -18.61 1.09 -16.10
CA TYR A 12 -19.47 -0.02 -16.49
C TYR A 12 -19.20 -1.28 -15.66
N ALA A 13 -17.93 -1.58 -15.36
CA ALA A 13 -17.55 -2.69 -14.49
C ALA A 13 -18.03 -2.49 -13.05
N ILE A 14 -17.90 -1.29 -12.49
CA ILE A 14 -18.36 -0.94 -11.14
C ILE A 14 -19.90 -0.99 -11.05
N LEU A 15 -20.62 -0.46 -12.05
CA LEU A 15 -22.09 -0.54 -12.11
C LEU A 15 -22.59 -1.99 -12.25
N LYS A 16 -21.86 -2.81 -13.01
CA LYS A 16 -22.17 -4.25 -13.16
C LYS A 16 -21.89 -5.01 -11.85
N LEU A 17 -20.81 -4.69 -11.14
CA LEU A 17 -20.49 -5.25 -9.82
C LEU A 17 -21.50 -4.83 -8.73
N ASN A 18 -21.94 -3.56 -8.72
CA ASN A 18 -23.00 -3.10 -7.80
C ASN A 18 -24.34 -3.79 -8.10
N SER A 19 -24.67 -3.97 -9.37
CA SER A 19 -25.88 -4.70 -9.79
C SER A 19 -25.80 -6.18 -9.39
N ILE A 20 -24.61 -6.79 -9.49
CA ILE A 20 -24.34 -8.16 -9.04
C ILE A 20 -24.44 -8.27 -7.50
N ASN A 21 -23.90 -7.31 -6.74
CA ASN A 21 -24.01 -7.28 -5.28
C ASN A 21 -25.46 -7.12 -4.80
N ILE A 22 -26.27 -6.27 -5.44
CA ILE A 22 -27.71 -6.13 -5.16
C ILE A 22 -28.47 -7.43 -5.48
N PHE A 23 -28.11 -8.09 -6.59
CA PHE A 23 -28.69 -9.38 -6.99
C PHE A 23 -28.32 -10.51 -6.02
N LEU A 24 -27.06 -10.53 -5.54
CA LEU A 24 -26.57 -11.49 -4.55
C LEU A 24 -27.17 -11.27 -3.16
N TRP A 25 -27.40 -10.03 -2.74
CA TRP A 25 -28.14 -9.74 -1.48
C TRP A 25 -29.59 -10.20 -1.55
N LYS A 26 -30.26 -10.02 -2.71
CA LYS A 26 -31.60 -10.59 -2.96
C LYS A 26 -31.60 -12.12 -3.02
N ALA A 27 -30.56 -12.73 -3.59
CA ALA A 27 -30.44 -14.20 -3.70
C ALA A 27 -30.08 -14.87 -2.37
N ALA A 28 -29.24 -14.25 -1.54
CA ALA A 28 -28.86 -14.76 -0.21
C ALA A 28 -30.04 -14.72 0.79
N ASN A 29 -30.96 -13.77 0.62
CA ASN A 29 -32.19 -13.66 1.42
C ASN A 29 -33.38 -14.41 0.80
N TYR A 30 -33.22 -15.03 -0.37
CA TYR A 30 -34.23 -15.91 -0.96
C TYR A 30 -34.06 -17.33 -0.42
N HIS A 31 -35.11 -17.91 0.14
CA HIS A 31 -35.06 -19.27 0.64
C HIS A 31 -35.06 -20.26 -0.54
N ILE A 32 -33.86 -20.68 -0.98
CA ILE A 32 -33.72 -21.67 -2.05
C ILE A 32 -34.08 -23.06 -1.50
N PRO A 33 -35.10 -23.75 -2.02
CA PRO A 33 -35.46 -25.09 -1.55
C PRO A 33 -34.31 -26.09 -1.83
N ARG A 34 -33.94 -26.86 -0.80
CA ARG A 34 -32.79 -27.79 -0.71
C ARG A 34 -32.72 -28.94 -1.74
N LYS A 35 -33.50 -28.94 -2.83
CA LYS A 35 -33.63 -30.10 -3.74
C LYS A 35 -32.79 -30.04 -5.02
N ASN A 36 -32.05 -28.97 -5.30
CA ASN A 36 -31.21 -28.88 -6.50
C ASN A 36 -29.73 -28.68 -6.15
N THR A 37 -29.01 -29.79 -5.98
CA THR A 37 -27.57 -29.84 -5.68
C THR A 37 -26.72 -29.07 -6.67
N ASN A 38 -27.09 -29.04 -7.96
CA ASN A 38 -26.37 -28.28 -9.00
C ASN A 38 -26.39 -26.76 -8.76
N ILE A 39 -27.50 -26.21 -8.25
CA ILE A 39 -27.61 -24.76 -7.97
C ILE A 39 -26.72 -24.39 -6.77
N LEU A 40 -26.67 -25.24 -5.75
CA LEU A 40 -25.82 -25.02 -4.58
C LEU A 40 -24.32 -25.08 -4.94
N VAL A 41 -23.93 -25.96 -5.86
CA VAL A 41 -22.55 -26.06 -6.37
C VAL A 41 -22.17 -24.80 -7.15
N ILE A 42 -23.04 -24.32 -8.04
CA ILE A 42 -22.81 -23.07 -8.80
C ILE A 42 -22.72 -21.88 -7.85
N PHE A 43 -23.57 -21.80 -6.82
CA PHE A 43 -23.54 -20.70 -5.85
C PHE A 43 -22.25 -20.70 -5.02
N LYS A 44 -21.77 -21.89 -4.60
CA LYS A 44 -20.47 -22.03 -3.94
C LYS A 44 -19.32 -21.61 -4.86
N ALA A 45 -19.32 -22.05 -6.11
CA ALA A 45 -18.29 -21.68 -7.07
C ALA A 45 -18.26 -20.17 -7.34
N ILE A 46 -19.42 -19.54 -7.53
CA ILE A 46 -19.53 -18.08 -7.72
C ILE A 46 -19.09 -17.34 -6.44
N SER A 47 -19.49 -17.80 -5.25
CA SER A 47 -19.04 -17.21 -3.99
C SER A 47 -17.54 -17.32 -3.79
N SER A 48 -16.91 -18.45 -4.16
CA SER A 48 -15.46 -18.63 -4.11
C SER A 48 -14.74 -17.74 -5.12
N VAL A 49 -15.27 -17.59 -6.34
CA VAL A 49 -14.73 -16.67 -7.34
C VAL A 49 -14.87 -15.22 -6.89
N ILE A 50 -15.98 -14.83 -6.26
CA ILE A 50 -16.16 -13.50 -5.68
C ILE A 50 -15.21 -13.29 -4.49
N LEU A 51 -14.99 -14.29 -3.64
CA LEU A 51 -14.00 -14.22 -2.57
C LEU A 51 -12.59 -14.01 -3.13
N LEU A 52 -12.23 -14.75 -4.19
CA LEU A 52 -10.95 -14.64 -4.91
C LEU A 52 -10.78 -13.27 -5.59
N LEU A 53 -11.85 -12.73 -6.17
CA LEU A 53 -11.84 -11.40 -6.77
C LEU A 53 -11.79 -10.29 -5.70
N ASN A 54 -12.40 -10.50 -4.53
CA ASN A 54 -12.33 -9.57 -3.40
C ASN A 54 -10.99 -9.62 -2.68
N SER A 55 -10.27 -10.74 -2.69
CA SER A 55 -8.85 -10.79 -2.29
C SER A 55 -7.91 -10.13 -3.30
N TYR A 56 -8.39 -9.83 -4.50
CA TYR A 56 -7.66 -9.09 -5.54
C TYR A 56 -7.95 -7.58 -5.50
N THR A 57 -8.51 -7.05 -4.40
CA THR A 57 -8.55 -5.60 -4.20
C THR A 57 -7.12 -5.10 -4.17
N MET A 58 -6.74 -4.29 -5.17
CA MET A 58 -5.42 -3.66 -5.17
C MET A 58 -5.28 -2.89 -3.84
N PRO A 59 -4.21 -3.13 -3.05
CA PRO A 59 -3.93 -2.34 -1.86
C PRO A 59 -4.08 -0.86 -2.18
N ALA A 60 -4.84 -0.15 -1.35
CA ALA A 60 -5.01 1.28 -1.51
C ALA A 60 -3.63 1.95 -1.41
N LYS A 61 -3.37 2.94 -2.27
CA LYS A 61 -2.20 3.78 -2.12
C LYS A 61 -2.41 4.71 -0.92
N ASP A 62 -1.34 5.00 -0.20
CA ASP A 62 -1.36 6.06 0.81
C ASP A 62 -1.79 7.39 0.15
N ILE A 63 -2.48 8.24 0.90
CA ILE A 63 -2.99 9.51 0.39
C ILE A 63 -1.88 10.45 -0.11
N TYR A 64 -0.64 10.28 0.36
CA TYR A 64 0.53 11.07 -0.05
C TYR A 64 1.42 10.37 -1.09
N HIS A 65 0.93 9.27 -1.69
CA HIS A 65 1.73 8.48 -2.64
C HIS A 65 2.26 9.31 -3.80
N ASN A 66 1.41 10.13 -4.41
CA ASN A 66 1.79 10.91 -5.59
C ASN A 66 2.70 12.07 -5.20
N GLU A 67 2.43 12.72 -4.07
CA GLU A 67 3.19 13.83 -3.53
C GLU A 67 4.65 13.40 -3.24
N VAL A 68 4.83 12.23 -2.61
CA VAL A 68 6.17 11.67 -2.36
C VAL A 68 6.85 11.24 -3.65
N LYS A 69 6.12 10.61 -4.58
CA LYS A 69 6.65 10.25 -5.90
C LYS A 69 7.16 11.47 -6.66
N ASN A 70 6.37 12.52 -6.71
CA ASN A 70 6.74 13.77 -7.37
C ASN A 70 7.93 14.44 -6.68
N ALA A 71 7.99 14.38 -5.34
CA ALA A 71 9.14 14.87 -4.58
C ALA A 71 10.44 14.13 -4.90
N LEU A 72 10.38 12.80 -5.03
CA LEU A 72 11.52 11.98 -5.47
C LEU A 72 11.98 12.38 -6.89
N ILE A 73 11.05 12.49 -7.83
CA ILE A 73 11.35 12.89 -9.22
C ILE A 73 11.99 14.29 -9.26
N LYS A 74 11.45 15.24 -8.49
CA LYS A 74 11.97 16.61 -8.39
C LYS A 74 13.36 16.66 -7.77
N ASP A 75 13.66 15.77 -6.83
CA ASP A 75 15.00 15.58 -6.26
C ASP A 75 15.94 14.78 -7.21
N GLY A 76 15.49 14.44 -8.42
CA GLY A 76 16.31 13.78 -9.44
C GLY A 76 16.41 12.27 -9.32
N TRP A 77 15.50 11.63 -8.59
CA TRP A 77 15.37 10.17 -8.56
C TRP A 77 14.56 9.65 -9.74
N THR A 78 15.00 8.53 -10.30
CA THR A 78 14.25 7.81 -11.33
C THR A 78 13.44 6.71 -10.66
N ILE A 79 12.12 6.74 -10.82
CA ILE A 79 11.23 5.69 -10.30
C ILE A 79 11.41 4.43 -11.15
N THR A 80 11.81 3.31 -10.55
CA THR A 80 11.98 2.03 -11.23
C THR A 80 10.72 1.17 -11.11
N ASP A 81 10.08 1.19 -9.94
CA ASP A 81 8.87 0.40 -9.68
C ASP A 81 7.89 1.18 -8.80
N ASP A 82 6.63 1.20 -9.21
CA ASP A 82 5.51 1.78 -8.48
C ASP A 82 4.23 1.01 -8.85
N PRO A 83 3.90 -0.07 -8.13
CA PRO A 83 4.52 -0.52 -6.87
C PRO A 83 5.79 -1.36 -7.04
N TYR A 84 6.70 -1.28 -6.07
CA TYR A 84 7.76 -2.26 -5.86
C TYR A 84 7.22 -3.50 -5.15
N PHE A 85 7.67 -4.69 -5.57
CA PHE A 85 7.21 -5.96 -5.02
C PHE A 85 8.34 -6.70 -4.28
N ILE A 86 8.27 -6.73 -2.95
CA ILE A 86 9.08 -7.61 -2.10
C ILE A 86 8.46 -9.02 -2.10
N LYS A 87 9.22 -10.00 -2.60
CA LYS A 87 8.89 -11.43 -2.52
C LYS A 87 10.06 -12.18 -1.90
N TYR A 88 9.79 -13.05 -0.94
CA TYR A 88 10.79 -13.93 -0.37
C TYR A 88 10.18 -15.30 -0.05
N GLU A 89 10.72 -16.35 -0.66
CA GLU A 89 10.23 -17.73 -0.55
C GLU A 89 8.71 -17.85 -0.75
N ASP A 90 7.97 -18.10 0.33
CA ASP A 90 6.52 -18.28 0.36
C ASP A 90 5.73 -17.00 0.70
N ALA A 91 6.42 -15.88 0.99
CA ALA A 91 5.79 -14.63 1.40
C ALA A 91 5.67 -13.61 0.25
N GLU A 92 4.44 -13.15 0.00
CA GLU A 92 4.13 -11.98 -0.83
C GLU A 92 3.55 -10.87 0.07
N LEU A 93 4.43 -10.08 0.69
CA LEU A 93 4.12 -9.25 1.86
C LEU A 93 2.90 -8.33 1.73
N TYR A 94 2.66 -7.74 0.57
CA TYR A 94 1.53 -6.80 0.42
C TYR A 94 0.18 -7.50 0.49
N ALA A 95 0.10 -8.76 0.01
CA ALA A 95 -1.11 -9.55 0.07
C ALA A 95 -1.36 -10.02 1.52
N ASP A 96 -0.31 -10.45 2.20
CA ASP A 96 -0.41 -11.04 3.54
C ASP A 96 -0.60 -9.98 4.65
N LEU A 97 -0.04 -8.78 4.48
CA LEU A 97 -0.11 -7.71 5.47
C LEU A 97 -1.22 -6.68 5.22
N ALA A 98 -1.97 -6.81 4.11
CA ALA A 98 -2.88 -5.78 3.63
C ALA A 98 -2.23 -4.37 3.62
N ALA A 99 -0.93 -4.33 3.38
CA ALA A 99 -0.10 -3.14 3.53
C ALA A 99 -0.01 -2.39 2.20
N GLU A 100 0.26 -1.09 2.31
CA GLU A 100 0.45 -0.22 1.16
C GLU A 100 1.73 -0.60 0.41
N LYS A 101 1.81 -0.19 -0.86
CA LYS A 101 2.87 -0.63 -1.75
C LYS A 101 3.97 0.44 -1.88
N PRO A 102 5.23 0.12 -1.56
CA PRO A 102 6.34 1.05 -1.62
C PRO A 102 6.74 1.36 -3.05
N ILE A 103 7.55 2.41 -3.20
CA ILE A 103 8.14 2.84 -4.46
C ILE A 103 9.61 2.44 -4.48
N ALA A 104 10.11 1.89 -5.58
CA ALA A 104 11.54 1.75 -5.83
C ALA A 104 12.05 2.89 -6.72
N ALA A 105 13.22 3.42 -6.37
CA ALA A 105 13.84 4.50 -7.13
C ALA A 105 15.36 4.39 -7.12
N GLU A 106 15.99 4.98 -8.14
CA GLU A 106 17.44 5.03 -8.28
C GLU A 106 17.98 6.41 -8.66
N ARG A 107 19.18 6.73 -8.19
CA ARG A 107 19.93 7.94 -8.54
C ARG A 107 21.43 7.70 -8.39
N GLN A 108 22.19 7.90 -9.47
CA GLN A 108 23.67 7.81 -9.45
C GLN A 108 24.20 6.50 -8.83
N GLY A 109 23.56 5.37 -9.14
CA GLY A 109 23.93 4.05 -8.60
C GLY A 109 23.43 3.77 -7.18
N GLN A 110 22.79 4.73 -6.51
CA GLN A 110 22.07 4.50 -5.27
C GLN A 110 20.67 3.97 -5.58
N LYS A 111 20.24 2.93 -4.86
CA LYS A 111 18.91 2.34 -4.98
C LYS A 111 18.18 2.39 -3.65
N ILE A 112 16.92 2.80 -3.69
CA ILE A 112 16.06 2.93 -2.51
C ILE A 112 14.71 2.30 -2.73
N VAL A 113 14.14 1.79 -1.64
CA VAL A 113 12.72 1.48 -1.52
C VAL A 113 12.13 2.50 -0.54
N VAL A 114 10.98 3.06 -0.85
CA VAL A 114 10.32 4.09 -0.06
C VAL A 114 8.94 3.60 0.33
N GLU A 115 8.77 3.30 1.62
CA GLU A 115 7.47 3.04 2.24
C GLU A 115 6.85 4.37 2.64
N ILE A 116 5.60 4.63 2.25
CA ILE A 116 4.93 5.91 2.46
C ILE A 116 3.90 5.76 3.58
N LYS A 117 3.89 6.69 4.54
CA LYS A 117 2.89 6.72 5.62
C LYS A 117 2.39 8.14 5.87
N SER A 118 1.07 8.30 5.78
CA SER A 118 0.38 9.57 6.00
C SER A 118 0.08 9.91 7.46
N PHE A 119 0.09 8.92 8.37
CA PHE A 119 -0.17 9.15 9.80
C PHE A 119 -1.49 9.91 10.08
N VAL A 120 -2.54 9.62 9.30
CA VAL A 120 -3.88 10.21 9.44
C VAL A 120 -4.83 9.39 10.31
N GLY A 121 -4.32 8.33 10.96
CA GLY A 121 -5.11 7.50 11.85
C GLY A 121 -5.53 8.25 13.11
N LYS A 122 -6.40 7.61 13.89
CA LYS A 122 -6.91 8.18 15.15
C LYS A 122 -5.81 8.34 16.22
N SER A 123 -4.67 7.67 16.07
CA SER A 123 -3.55 7.70 17.01
C SER A 123 -2.23 7.56 16.27
N LEU A 124 -1.43 8.63 16.29
CA LEU A 124 -0.09 8.65 15.70
C LEU A 124 0.83 7.56 16.27
N MET A 125 0.64 7.20 17.54
CA MET A 125 1.42 6.12 18.17
C MET A 125 1.03 4.73 17.64
N TYR A 126 -0.25 4.52 17.33
CA TYR A 126 -0.70 3.27 16.73
C TYR A 126 -0.23 3.15 15.27
N ASP A 127 -0.31 4.25 14.52
CA ASP A 127 0.20 4.31 13.15
C ASP A 127 1.72 4.08 13.14
N PHE A 128 2.45 4.66 14.11
CA PHE A 128 3.88 4.44 14.28
C PHE A 128 4.23 2.98 14.59
N HIS A 129 3.49 2.33 15.50
CA HIS A 129 3.69 0.91 15.79
C HIS A 129 3.52 0.05 14.53
N SER A 130 2.49 0.33 13.74
CA SER A 130 2.20 -0.40 12.50
C SER A 130 3.29 -0.16 11.44
N ALA A 131 3.69 1.10 11.23
CA ALA A 131 4.75 1.48 10.31
C ALA A 131 6.11 0.87 10.70
N LEU A 132 6.43 0.86 12.01
CA LEU A 132 7.65 0.26 12.54
C LEU A 132 7.69 -1.26 12.27
N GLY A 133 6.60 -1.96 12.54
CA GLY A 133 6.49 -3.40 12.28
C GLY A 133 6.72 -3.72 10.79
N GLN A 134 6.02 -3.01 9.90
CA GLN A 134 6.19 -3.16 8.45
C GLN A 134 7.62 -2.85 8.02
N TYR A 135 8.21 -1.75 8.50
CA TYR A 135 9.56 -1.35 8.17
C TYR A 135 10.61 -2.40 8.54
N ILE A 136 10.53 -2.96 9.76
CA ILE A 136 11.47 -3.99 10.23
C ILE A 136 11.40 -5.24 9.34
N VAL A 137 10.19 -5.71 9.02
CA VAL A 137 9.98 -6.88 8.18
C VAL A 137 10.48 -6.62 6.75
N TYR A 138 10.07 -5.50 6.15
CA TYR A 138 10.45 -5.15 4.78
C TYR A 138 11.96 -5.00 4.64
N ARG A 139 12.59 -4.28 5.57
CA ARG A 139 14.05 -4.12 5.56
C ARG A 139 14.75 -5.47 5.60
N LYS A 140 14.31 -6.39 6.46
CA LYS A 140 14.94 -7.70 6.57
C LYS A 140 14.82 -8.50 5.26
N LEU A 141 13.66 -8.46 4.61
CA LEU A 141 13.41 -9.23 3.39
C LEU A 141 14.07 -8.60 2.16
N ILE A 142 14.12 -7.28 2.07
CA ILE A 142 14.93 -6.55 1.07
C ILE A 142 16.40 -6.91 1.25
N GLN A 143 16.94 -6.91 2.48
CA GLN A 143 18.33 -7.30 2.73
C GLN A 143 18.66 -8.74 2.28
N LEU A 144 17.69 -9.65 2.35
CA LEU A 144 17.89 -11.04 1.91
C LEU A 144 17.79 -11.22 0.38
N THR A 145 17.08 -10.34 -0.31
CA THR A 145 16.73 -10.52 -1.74
C THR A 145 17.42 -9.53 -2.66
N GLN A 146 17.51 -8.26 -2.24
CA GLN A 146 18.08 -7.14 -2.98
C GLN A 146 18.85 -6.22 -2.02
N PRO A 147 19.98 -6.69 -1.46
CA PRO A 147 20.73 -5.99 -0.41
C PRO A 147 21.28 -4.62 -0.83
N GLU A 148 21.31 -4.32 -2.13
CA GLU A 148 21.69 -3.01 -2.65
C GLU A 148 20.65 -1.91 -2.40
N TYR A 149 19.40 -2.27 -2.13
CA TYR A 149 18.34 -1.31 -1.84
C TYR A 149 18.33 -0.93 -0.36
N LYS A 150 18.24 0.38 -0.09
CA LYS A 150 17.97 0.92 1.26
C LYS A 150 16.49 1.24 1.42
N LEU A 151 15.87 0.75 2.49
CA LEU A 151 14.48 1.06 2.82
C LEU A 151 14.40 2.37 3.63
N TYR A 152 13.61 3.31 3.12
CA TYR A 152 13.24 4.55 3.79
C TYR A 152 11.74 4.58 4.13
N LEU A 153 11.40 5.20 5.25
CA LEU A 153 10.03 5.58 5.59
C LEU A 153 9.81 7.06 5.25
N ALA A 154 8.94 7.34 4.27
CA ALA A 154 8.53 8.69 3.91
C ALA A 154 7.33 9.14 4.74
N ILE A 155 7.46 10.33 5.33
CA ILE A 155 6.45 10.97 6.19
C ILE A 155 6.32 12.46 5.86
N ASP A 156 5.17 13.06 6.15
CA ASP A 156 4.98 14.49 5.97
C ASP A 156 5.77 15.31 7.03
N ASP A 157 6.12 16.54 6.65
CA ASP A 157 6.84 17.49 7.50
C ASP A 157 6.08 17.86 8.78
N VAL A 158 4.75 17.96 8.72
CA VAL A 158 3.93 18.30 9.89
C VAL A 158 3.97 17.19 10.94
N VAL A 159 3.85 15.92 10.53
CA VAL A 159 3.96 14.77 11.45
C VAL A 159 5.38 14.60 11.96
N TYR A 160 6.39 14.85 11.11
CA TYR A 160 7.78 14.81 11.56
C TYR A 160 8.02 15.76 12.74
N ASP A 161 7.62 17.03 12.58
CA ASP A 161 7.86 18.08 13.59
C ASP A 161 7.03 17.85 14.86
N LYS A 162 5.79 17.37 14.75
CA LYS A 162 4.88 17.21 15.90
C LYS A 162 5.03 15.90 16.65
N PHE A 163 5.38 14.82 15.96
CA PHE A 163 5.38 13.47 16.55
C PHE A 163 6.75 12.81 16.53
N PHE A 164 7.45 12.82 15.39
CA PHE A 164 8.74 12.14 15.31
C PHE A 164 9.80 12.82 16.16
N GLN A 165 9.73 14.13 16.41
CA GLN A 165 10.66 14.82 17.32
C GLN A 165 10.52 14.47 18.82
N ARG A 166 9.49 13.72 19.21
CA ARG A 166 9.31 13.31 20.61
C ARG A 166 10.44 12.38 21.04
N GLN A 167 11.03 12.61 22.21
CA GLN A 167 12.14 11.80 22.73
C GLN A 167 11.86 10.29 22.75
N SER A 168 10.63 9.90 23.13
CA SER A 168 10.21 8.49 23.13
C SER A 168 10.19 7.86 21.74
N VAL A 169 9.86 8.64 20.70
CA VAL A 169 9.81 8.17 19.31
C VAL A 169 11.21 8.14 18.72
N GLN A 170 12.02 9.18 18.99
CA GLN A 170 13.44 9.22 18.61
C GLN A 170 14.24 8.05 19.18
N ALA A 171 14.02 7.67 20.44
CA ALA A 171 14.67 6.52 21.05
C ALA A 171 14.39 5.22 20.26
N VAL A 172 13.15 5.00 19.83
CA VAL A 172 12.77 3.82 19.05
C VAL A 172 13.34 3.87 17.63
N ILE A 173 13.34 5.05 16.99
CA ILE A 173 13.94 5.28 15.67
C ILE A 173 15.44 4.96 15.68
N GLN A 174 16.15 5.45 16.70
CA GLN A 174 17.58 5.23 16.86
C GLN A 174 17.91 3.75 17.10
N GLU A 175 17.23 3.10 18.05
CA GLU A 175 17.42 1.68 18.35
C GLU A 175 17.21 0.81 17.11
N ASN A 176 16.16 1.12 16.34
CA ASN A 176 15.80 0.34 15.16
C ASN A 176 16.45 0.83 13.88
N HIS A 177 17.31 1.85 13.90
CA HIS A 177 18.00 2.40 12.72
C HIS A 177 17.01 2.71 11.57
N LEU A 178 15.94 3.45 11.88
CA LEU A 178 14.94 3.84 10.88
C LEU A 178 15.46 4.98 10.02
N LEU A 179 15.58 4.73 8.72
CA LEU A 179 15.88 5.75 7.74
C LEU A 179 14.60 6.50 7.35
N LEU A 180 14.61 7.84 7.40
CA LEU A 180 13.44 8.67 7.13
C LEU A 180 13.66 9.60 5.94
N ILE A 181 12.58 9.84 5.19
CA ILE A 181 12.47 10.94 4.22
C ILE A 181 11.34 11.85 4.72
N VAL A 182 11.68 13.10 5.01
CA VAL A 182 10.67 14.10 5.41
C VAL A 182 10.27 14.88 4.18
N VAL A 183 8.99 14.85 3.83
CA VAL A 183 8.44 15.45 2.60
C VAL A 183 7.46 16.55 2.95
N ASN A 184 7.62 17.72 2.33
CA ASN A 184 6.55 18.71 2.31
C ASN A 184 5.53 18.30 1.24
N THR A 185 4.42 17.70 1.66
CA THR A 185 3.42 17.14 0.73
C THR A 185 2.69 18.21 -0.08
N LYS A 186 2.61 19.45 0.41
CA LYS A 186 1.98 20.57 -0.33
C LYS A 186 2.84 21.09 -1.49
N LYS A 187 4.17 21.07 -1.32
CA LYS A 187 5.13 21.51 -2.33
C LYS A 187 5.71 20.37 -3.15
N GLU A 188 5.44 19.14 -2.74
CA GLU A 188 6.01 17.92 -3.30
C GLU A 188 7.54 18.01 -3.33
N GLU A 189 8.14 18.28 -2.17
CA GLU A 189 9.58 18.52 -2.01
C GLU A 189 10.13 17.73 -0.83
N ILE A 190 11.27 17.05 -1.05
CA ILE A 190 12.00 16.42 0.04
C ILE A 190 12.69 17.51 0.86
N GLN A 191 12.36 17.58 2.14
CA GLN A 191 12.92 18.55 3.08
C GLN A 191 14.18 18.00 3.75
N LYS A 192 14.16 16.71 4.13
CA LYS A 192 15.25 16.08 4.90
C LYS A 192 15.40 14.60 4.55
N TRP A 193 16.64 14.15 4.55
CA TRP A 193 17.02 12.74 4.60
C TRP A 193 17.65 12.47 5.97
N ILE A 194 17.16 11.47 6.69
CA ILE A 194 17.67 11.09 8.02
C ILE A 194 18.15 9.65 7.91
N ASN A 195 19.43 9.45 8.19
CA ASN A 195 20.13 8.17 8.04
C ASN A 195 20.64 7.66 9.38
#